data_AF-A0A4Q1STL4-F1
#
_entry.id   AF-A0A4Q1STL4-F1
#
_cell.length_a   1.000
_cell.length_b   1.000
_cell.length_c   1.000
_cell.angle_alpha   90.00
_cell.angle_beta   90.00
_cell.angle_gamma   90.00
#
_symmetry.space_group_name_H-M   'P 1'
#
loop_
_entity.id
_entity.type
_entity.pdbx_description
1 polymer ?
#
loop_
_entity_poly.entity_id
_entity_poly.type
_entity_poly.pdbx_seq_one_letter_code
_entity_poly.pdbx_strand_id
1 'polypeptide(L)'
;MLNKKKILATALGAVFAISAFGSAFAAEETTTQPQTQIQMNKLFGGAGHFGKKGTKVRNEAGREAKLAQLAAEKGITVEELKAQREQNRGKNLEQLAQEKGITVDELKAQMKQEREARHQAKLDALAKEKGITVEALKAEMEQKREAKLAELAKQKGITVEELKAQFEQEGHHFRGKMRK
;
A
#
# COMPACT_ATOMS: atom_id res chain seq x y z
N MET A 1 38.83 42.29 -37.64
CA MET A 1 40.18 41.68 -37.68
C MET A 1 40.34 40.80 -36.45
N LEU A 2 40.83 39.56 -36.66
CA LEU A 2 41.58 38.67 -35.74
C LEU A 2 41.03 38.43 -34.30
N ASN A 3 40.80 37.22 -33.80
CA ASN A 3 41.62 36.02 -33.99
C ASN A 3 40.87 34.68 -33.88
N LYS A 4 41.37 33.74 -34.69
CA LYS A 4 41.12 32.30 -34.68
C LYS A 4 41.94 31.64 -33.57
N LYS A 5 41.49 30.49 -33.03
CA LYS A 5 42.15 29.16 -33.15
C LYS A 5 41.50 28.13 -32.22
N LYS A 6 41.13 26.99 -32.81
CA LYS A 6 40.85 25.70 -32.14
C LYS A 6 42.20 25.05 -31.72
N ILE A 7 42.13 24.04 -30.84
CA ILE A 7 43.03 22.87 -30.59
C ILE A 7 43.13 22.69 -29.05
N LEU A 8 42.40 21.74 -28.44
CA LEU A 8 42.76 20.33 -28.17
C LEU A 8 43.97 20.16 -27.23
N ALA A 9 43.70 19.69 -26.00
CA ALA A 9 44.68 18.99 -25.17
C ALA A 9 43.97 17.85 -24.43
N THR A 10 44.09 16.68 -25.05
CA THR A 10 43.82 15.35 -24.53
C THR A 10 44.91 14.98 -23.52
N ALA A 11 44.55 14.27 -22.44
CA ALA A 11 45.13 12.96 -22.05
C ALA A 11 45.36 12.77 -20.54
N LEU A 12 45.21 11.47 -20.17
CA LEU A 12 45.76 10.76 -19.02
C LEU A 12 45.10 11.11 -17.66
N GLY A 13 44.31 10.23 -17.04
CA GLY A 13 44.58 8.82 -16.81
C GLY A 13 45.19 8.66 -15.41
N ALA A 14 44.35 8.50 -14.38
CA ALA A 14 44.78 8.11 -13.05
C ALA A 14 43.82 7.05 -12.51
N VAL A 15 44.16 5.79 -12.76
CA VAL A 15 43.61 4.63 -12.06
C VAL A 15 44.25 4.61 -10.69
N PHE A 16 43.48 4.84 -9.63
CA PHE A 16 43.93 4.61 -8.26
C PHE A 16 43.65 3.15 -7.91
N ALA A 17 44.70 2.32 -8.02
CA ALA A 17 44.76 0.99 -7.44
C ALA A 17 45.79 1.00 -6.30
N ILE A 18 45.71 -0.01 -5.41
CA ILE A 18 46.59 -0.33 -4.27
C ILE A 18 46.04 0.26 -2.94
N SER A 19 45.80 -0.50 -1.86
CA SER A 19 46.53 -1.66 -1.35
C SER A 19 45.62 -2.58 -0.51
N ALA A 20 45.84 -3.88 -0.67
CA ALA A 20 45.54 -4.87 0.35
C ALA A 20 46.52 -4.71 1.54
N PHE A 21 46.00 -4.58 2.75
CA PHE A 21 46.75 -4.90 3.98
C PHE A 21 46.01 -6.01 4.71
N GLY A 22 46.62 -7.21 4.70
CA GLY A 22 46.23 -8.34 5.53
C GLY A 22 46.82 -8.22 6.93
N SER A 23 45.94 -8.40 7.92
CA SER A 23 46.09 -9.05 9.24
C SER A 23 47.48 -9.23 9.89
N ALA A 24 47.62 -8.68 11.10
CA ALA A 24 48.37 -9.27 12.22
C ALA A 24 47.66 -8.93 13.55
N PHE A 25 47.88 -9.77 14.56
CA PHE A 25 46.94 -10.21 15.60
C PHE A 25 47.19 -9.55 16.98
N ALA A 26 46.14 -9.57 17.83
CA ALA A 26 46.12 -9.58 19.31
C ALA A 26 46.60 -8.36 20.14
N ALA A 27 45.62 -7.65 20.73
CA ALA A 27 45.59 -7.39 22.17
C ALA A 27 44.12 -7.31 22.62
N GLU A 28 43.82 -8.11 23.62
CA GLU A 28 42.53 -8.39 24.24
C GLU A 28 42.17 -7.27 25.21
N GLU A 29 40.99 -6.65 25.06
CA GLU A 29 40.15 -6.30 26.19
C GLU A 29 38.71 -6.01 25.74
N THR A 30 37.80 -6.64 26.48
CA THR A 30 36.41 -6.90 26.17
C THR A 30 35.53 -5.65 26.33
N THR A 31 34.82 -5.24 25.28
CA THR A 31 33.55 -4.51 25.40
C THR A 31 32.64 -4.86 24.24
N THR A 32 31.76 -5.83 24.53
CA THR A 32 30.37 -5.99 24.12
C THR A 32 29.91 -5.28 22.83
N GLN A 33 29.97 -6.02 21.73
CA GLN A 33 29.01 -5.90 20.62
C GLN A 33 27.65 -6.49 21.03
N PRO A 34 26.57 -6.08 20.36
CA PRO A 34 25.76 -7.09 19.70
C PRO A 34 25.84 -6.91 18.18
N GLN A 35 26.56 -7.85 17.57
CA GLN A 35 26.35 -8.19 16.16
C GLN A 35 25.01 -8.87 16.03
N THR A 36 24.12 -8.27 15.26
CA THR A 36 23.10 -9.03 14.54
C THR A 36 23.33 -8.84 13.05
N GLN A 37 24.35 -9.53 12.53
CA GLN A 37 24.30 -10.01 11.16
C GLN A 37 23.15 -11.04 11.10
N ILE A 38 21.95 -10.57 10.77
CA ILE A 38 20.91 -11.48 10.31
C ILE A 38 21.18 -11.72 8.83
N GLN A 39 21.90 -12.80 8.55
CA GLN A 39 21.79 -13.52 7.30
C GLN A 39 20.33 -13.95 7.13
N MET A 40 19.53 -13.18 6.39
CA MET A 40 18.22 -13.60 5.88
C MET A 40 18.07 -13.28 4.39
N ASN A 41 19.15 -13.34 3.63
CA ASN A 41 19.09 -13.48 2.17
C ASN A 41 18.90 -14.96 1.80
N LYS A 42 17.82 -15.59 2.26
CA LYS A 42 17.34 -16.89 1.74
C LYS A 42 15.93 -17.31 2.21
N LEU A 43 15.04 -16.37 2.52
CA LEU A 43 13.63 -16.68 2.84
C LEU A 43 12.58 -15.78 2.15
N PHE A 44 12.96 -15.03 1.11
CA PHE A 44 12.02 -14.29 0.24
C PHE A 44 12.06 -14.79 -1.22
N GLY A 45 12.39 -16.08 -1.39
CA GLY A 45 12.02 -16.81 -2.60
C GLY A 45 10.53 -17.15 -2.51
N GLY A 46 9.70 -16.44 -3.26
CA GLY A 46 8.29 -16.79 -3.38
C GLY A 46 7.43 -15.63 -3.82
N ALA A 47 7.21 -15.52 -5.12
CA ALA A 47 6.01 -14.92 -5.69
C ALA A 47 4.79 -15.74 -5.21
N GLY A 48 4.39 -15.55 -3.95
CA GLY A 48 3.28 -16.22 -3.31
C GLY A 48 2.12 -15.24 -3.15
N HIS A 49 1.16 -15.30 -4.07
CA HIS A 49 -0.20 -14.85 -3.83
C HIS A 49 -0.80 -15.69 -2.70
N PHE A 50 -0.57 -15.34 -1.43
CA PHE A 50 -1.19 -16.05 -0.32
C PHE A 50 -1.62 -15.12 0.82
N GLY A 51 -2.92 -15.19 1.14
CA GLY A 51 -3.34 -15.38 2.52
C GLY A 51 -3.43 -14.15 3.41
N LYS A 52 -4.38 -13.29 3.09
CA LYS A 52 -5.22 -12.51 4.02
C LYS A 52 -5.38 -13.19 5.40
N LYS A 53 -4.61 -12.78 6.43
CA LYS A 53 -4.90 -12.92 7.88
C LYS A 53 -3.82 -12.16 8.70
N GLY A 54 -4.20 -11.05 9.36
CA GLY A 54 -3.32 -10.26 10.25
C GLY A 54 -3.39 -8.73 10.09
N THR A 55 -4.56 -8.15 9.80
CA THR A 55 -4.71 -6.87 9.10
C THR A 55 -4.97 -5.64 9.99
N LYS A 56 -4.04 -5.27 10.85
CA LYS A 56 -3.81 -3.83 11.17
C LYS A 56 -2.33 -3.53 11.37
N VAL A 57 -1.70 -4.10 12.37
CA VAL A 57 -0.27 -3.85 12.66
C VAL A 57 0.64 -4.26 11.50
N ARG A 58 0.38 -5.38 10.82
CA ARG A 58 1.17 -5.83 9.65
C ARG A 58 0.92 -4.98 8.39
N ASN A 59 -0.25 -4.35 8.27
CA ASN A 59 -0.56 -3.48 7.14
C ASN A 59 -0.10 -2.05 7.37
N GLU A 60 -0.13 -1.55 8.60
CA GLU A 60 0.41 -0.25 8.96
C GLU A 60 1.93 -0.28 8.91
N ALA A 61 2.58 -1.23 9.58
CA ALA A 61 4.03 -1.42 9.45
C ALA A 61 4.46 -1.70 8.00
N GLY A 62 3.68 -2.48 7.23
CA GLY A 62 3.95 -2.73 5.82
C GLY A 62 3.70 -1.51 4.91
N ARG A 63 2.75 -0.64 5.26
CA ARG A 63 2.50 0.63 4.55
C ARG A 63 3.55 1.67 4.92
N GLU A 64 3.90 1.78 6.19
CA GLU A 64 4.93 2.67 6.70
C GLU A 64 6.31 2.28 6.18
N ALA A 65 6.64 0.99 6.13
CA ALA A 65 7.86 0.50 5.49
C ALA A 65 7.88 0.85 4.00
N LYS A 66 6.77 0.69 3.27
CA LYS A 66 6.67 1.12 1.87
C LYS A 66 6.78 2.63 1.71
N LEU A 67 6.20 3.41 2.63
CA LEU A 67 6.30 4.87 2.61
C LEU A 67 7.72 5.32 2.94
N ALA A 68 8.39 4.67 3.89
CA ALA A 68 9.79 4.91 4.24
C ALA A 68 10.73 4.57 3.08
N GLN A 69 10.50 3.44 2.39
CA GLN A 69 11.22 3.10 1.17
C GLN A 69 11.02 4.14 0.07
N LEU A 70 9.78 4.52 -0.22
CA LEU A 70 9.46 5.53 -1.24
C LEU A 70 9.98 6.93 -0.88
N ALA A 71 10.02 7.25 0.41
CA ALA A 71 10.54 8.52 0.90
C ALA A 71 12.07 8.55 0.78
N ALA A 72 12.75 7.47 1.19
CA ALA A 72 14.19 7.29 1.03
C ALA A 72 14.63 7.28 -0.44
N GLU A 73 13.90 6.60 -1.33
CA GLU A 73 14.14 6.61 -2.78
C GLU A 73 14.05 8.02 -3.37
N LYS A 74 13.16 8.85 -2.84
CA LYS A 74 12.96 10.24 -3.28
C LYS A 74 13.80 11.26 -2.53
N GLY A 75 14.58 10.83 -1.53
CA GLY A 75 15.38 11.71 -0.68
C GLY A 75 14.57 12.68 0.16
N ILE A 76 13.31 12.36 0.50
CA ILE A 76 12.43 13.18 1.34
C ILE A 76 12.03 12.40 2.60
N THR A 77 11.44 13.08 3.57
CA THR A 77 10.89 12.42 4.76
C THR A 77 9.54 11.76 4.47
N VAL A 78 9.15 10.79 5.31
CA VAL A 78 7.85 10.11 5.19
C VAL A 78 6.68 11.09 5.38
N GLU A 79 6.85 12.10 6.24
CA GLU A 79 5.86 13.13 6.48
C GLU A 79 5.67 14.05 5.27
N GLU A 80 6.78 14.49 4.67
CA GLU A 80 6.74 15.27 3.42
C GLU A 80 6.15 14.46 2.27
N LEU A 81 6.45 13.16 2.16
CA LEU A 81 5.85 12.30 1.15
C LEU A 81 4.33 12.17 1.35
N LYS A 82 3.86 12.07 2.59
CA LYS A 82 2.42 12.04 2.92
C LYS A 82 1.75 13.37 2.55
N ALA A 83 2.34 14.49 2.96
CA ALA A 83 1.85 15.84 2.64
C ALA A 83 1.82 16.09 1.13
N GLN A 84 2.89 15.74 0.41
CA GLN A 84 2.96 15.87 -1.05
C GLN A 84 1.87 15.04 -1.74
N ARG A 85 1.64 13.80 -1.27
CA ARG A 85 0.57 12.96 -1.83
C ARG A 85 -0.81 13.53 -1.60
N GLU A 86 -1.06 14.11 -0.43
CA GLU A 86 -2.34 14.72 -0.09
C GLU A 86 -2.57 15.99 -0.91
N GLN A 87 -1.54 16.84 -1.03
CA GLN A 87 -1.58 18.03 -1.86
C GLN A 87 -1.78 17.68 -3.34
N ASN A 88 -1.08 16.67 -3.87
CA ASN A 88 -1.24 16.22 -5.25
C ASN A 88 -2.64 15.63 -5.49
N ARG A 89 -3.25 14.98 -4.50
CA ARG A 89 -4.63 14.50 -4.60
C ARG A 89 -5.62 15.66 -4.65
N GLY A 90 -5.45 16.67 -3.80
CA GLY A 90 -6.26 17.89 -3.83
C GLY A 90 -6.16 18.60 -5.18
N LYS A 91 -4.93 18.87 -5.63
CA LYS A 91 -4.65 19.50 -6.94
C LYS A 91 -5.22 18.69 -8.10
N ASN A 92 -5.09 17.36 -8.10
CA ASN A 92 -5.66 16.53 -9.16
C ASN A 92 -7.19 16.59 -9.19
N LEU A 93 -7.85 16.64 -8.03
CA LEU A 93 -9.31 16.78 -7.97
C LEU A 93 -9.76 18.16 -8.43
N GLU A 94 -9.04 19.22 -8.04
CA GLU A 94 -9.29 20.59 -8.50
C GLU A 94 -9.09 20.72 -10.01
N GLN A 95 -8.01 20.16 -10.55
CA GLN A 95 -7.74 20.14 -11.99
C GLN A 95 -8.82 19.38 -12.76
N LEU A 96 -9.20 18.18 -12.30
CA LEU A 96 -10.28 17.40 -12.94
C LEU A 96 -11.63 18.11 -12.88
N ALA A 97 -11.89 18.86 -11.80
CA ALA A 97 -13.10 19.64 -11.65
C ALA A 97 -13.09 20.84 -12.61
N GLN A 98 -11.96 21.57 -12.70
CA GLN A 98 -11.75 22.67 -13.64
C GLN A 98 -11.85 22.22 -15.10
N GLU A 99 -11.22 21.09 -15.46
CA GLU A 99 -11.28 20.52 -16.82
C GLU A 99 -12.71 20.20 -17.24
N LYS A 100 -13.53 19.74 -16.30
CA LYS A 100 -14.95 19.45 -16.52
C LYS A 100 -15.86 20.66 -16.34
N GLY A 101 -15.32 21.81 -15.94
CA GLY A 101 -16.11 23.02 -15.65
C GLY A 101 -17.09 22.87 -14.48
N ILE A 102 -16.79 21.99 -13.51
CA ILE A 102 -17.62 21.73 -12.33
C ILE A 102 -16.85 22.03 -11.04
N THR A 103 -17.54 22.06 -9.91
CA THR A 103 -16.90 22.17 -8.60
C THR A 103 -16.31 20.82 -8.14
N VAL A 104 -15.34 20.86 -7.22
CA VAL A 104 -14.74 19.65 -6.65
C VAL A 104 -15.78 18.77 -5.94
N ASP A 105 -16.79 19.38 -5.31
CA ASP A 105 -17.84 18.62 -4.62
C ASP A 105 -18.83 17.97 -5.59
N GLU A 106 -19.15 18.63 -6.69
CA GLU A 106 -19.89 18.00 -7.80
C GLU A 106 -19.10 16.87 -8.45
N LEU A 107 -17.77 17.03 -8.63
CA LEU A 107 -16.92 15.94 -9.12
C LEU A 107 -16.95 14.73 -8.18
N LYS A 108 -16.82 14.96 -6.86
CA LYS A 108 -16.95 13.88 -5.86
C LYS A 108 -18.32 13.23 -5.92
N ALA A 109 -19.39 14.00 -6.10
CA ALA A 109 -20.75 13.48 -6.23
C ALA A 109 -20.90 12.61 -7.49
N GLN A 110 -20.40 13.07 -8.65
CA GLN A 110 -20.39 12.30 -9.88
C GLN A 110 -19.61 11.00 -9.73
N MET A 111 -18.40 11.05 -9.16
CA MET A 111 -17.59 9.85 -8.90
C MET A 111 -18.32 8.86 -7.98
N LYS A 112 -19.06 9.35 -6.99
CA LYS A 112 -19.88 8.51 -6.11
C LYS A 112 -21.03 7.86 -6.88
N GLN A 113 -21.76 8.63 -7.68
CA GLN A 113 -22.84 8.13 -8.52
C GLN A 113 -22.34 7.10 -9.54
N GLU A 114 -21.23 7.38 -10.24
CA GLU A 114 -20.62 6.45 -11.19
C GLU A 114 -20.19 5.15 -10.50
N ARG A 115 -19.61 5.25 -9.30
CA ARG A 115 -19.25 4.08 -8.50
C ARG A 115 -20.47 3.26 -8.10
N GLU A 116 -21.58 3.90 -7.74
CA GLU A 116 -22.84 3.24 -7.42
C GLU A 116 -23.45 2.57 -8.66
N ALA A 117 -23.48 3.27 -9.80
CA ALA A 117 -23.93 2.73 -11.08
C ALA A 117 -23.09 1.53 -11.52
N ARG A 118 -21.76 1.62 -11.45
CA ARG A 118 -20.85 0.50 -11.75
C ARG A 118 -21.05 -0.67 -10.80
N HIS A 119 -21.31 -0.38 -9.52
CA HIS A 119 -21.61 -1.43 -8.54
C HIS A 119 -22.92 -2.13 -8.87
N GLN A 120 -23.97 -1.37 -9.22
CA GLN A 120 -25.25 -1.93 -9.62
C GLN A 120 -25.12 -2.77 -10.89
N ALA A 121 -24.44 -2.26 -11.92
CA ALA A 121 -24.19 -3.01 -13.15
C ALA A 121 -23.43 -4.33 -12.90
N LYS A 122 -22.50 -4.35 -11.93
CA LYS A 122 -21.83 -5.60 -11.52
C LYS A 122 -22.79 -6.58 -10.85
N LEU A 123 -23.69 -6.09 -10.00
CA LEU A 123 -24.71 -6.95 -9.40
C LEU A 123 -25.64 -7.53 -10.46
N ASP A 124 -26.06 -6.71 -11.43
CA ASP A 124 -26.91 -7.13 -12.53
C ASP A 124 -26.22 -8.18 -13.41
N ALA A 125 -24.93 -7.96 -13.73
CA ALA A 125 -24.13 -8.91 -14.48
C ALA A 125 -23.98 -10.26 -13.75
N LEU A 126 -23.64 -10.23 -12.45
CA LEU A 126 -23.52 -11.44 -11.64
C LEU A 126 -24.87 -12.16 -11.46
N ALA A 127 -25.97 -11.41 -11.38
CA ALA A 127 -27.31 -11.95 -11.26
C ALA A 127 -27.69 -12.69 -12.56
N LYS A 128 -27.44 -12.08 -13.72
CA LYS A 128 -27.60 -12.69 -15.05
C LYS A 128 -26.73 -13.93 -15.22
N GLU A 129 -25.45 -13.86 -14.84
CA GLU A 129 -24.51 -14.99 -14.93
C GLU A 129 -25.01 -16.20 -14.13
N LYS A 130 -25.59 -15.96 -12.96
CA LYS A 130 -26.15 -17.01 -12.10
C LYS A 130 -27.59 -17.40 -12.44
N GLY A 131 -28.23 -16.70 -13.39
CA GLY A 131 -29.64 -16.89 -13.71
C GLY A 131 -30.61 -16.56 -12.56
N ILE A 132 -30.20 -15.69 -11.63
CA ILE A 132 -31.01 -15.27 -10.48
C ILE A 132 -31.35 -13.77 -10.56
N THR A 133 -32.29 -13.33 -9.73
CA THR A 133 -32.57 -11.89 -9.60
C THR A 133 -31.50 -11.20 -8.78
N VAL A 134 -31.35 -9.89 -8.97
CA VAL A 134 -30.39 -9.06 -8.22
C VAL A 134 -30.70 -9.08 -6.72
N GLU A 135 -31.98 -9.16 -6.35
CA GLU A 135 -32.42 -9.27 -4.96
C GLU A 135 -32.01 -10.61 -4.34
N ALA A 136 -32.23 -11.71 -5.06
CA ALA A 136 -31.77 -13.03 -4.64
C ALA A 136 -30.24 -13.07 -4.51
N LEU A 137 -29.51 -12.42 -5.42
CA LEU A 137 -28.06 -12.31 -5.35
C LEU A 137 -27.60 -11.50 -4.12
N LYS A 138 -28.27 -10.39 -3.81
CA LYS A 138 -27.99 -9.59 -2.60
C LYS A 138 -28.21 -10.43 -1.35
N ALA A 139 -29.32 -11.18 -1.27
CA ALA A 139 -29.63 -12.08 -0.16
C ALA A 139 -28.58 -13.22 -0.03
N GLU A 140 -28.18 -13.84 -1.14
CA GLU A 140 -27.14 -14.89 -1.14
C GLU A 140 -25.79 -14.33 -0.63
N MET A 141 -25.43 -13.12 -1.06
CA MET A 141 -24.22 -12.44 -0.57
C MET A 141 -24.29 -12.11 0.91
N GLU A 142 -25.47 -11.73 1.42
CA GLU A 142 -25.71 -11.45 2.83
C GLU A 142 -25.58 -12.72 3.67
N GLN A 143 -26.24 -13.81 3.28
CA GLN A 143 -26.12 -15.11 3.94
C GLN A 143 -24.66 -15.61 3.94
N LYS A 144 -23.95 -15.50 2.81
CA LYS A 144 -22.53 -15.85 2.73
C LYS A 144 -21.66 -15.00 3.65
N ARG A 145 -22.03 -13.75 3.91
CA ARG A 145 -21.33 -12.88 4.87
C ARG A 145 -21.62 -13.29 6.30
N GLU A 146 -22.87 -13.59 6.64
CA GLU A 146 -23.25 -14.08 7.96
C GLU A 146 -22.60 -15.43 8.29
N ALA A 147 -22.59 -16.36 7.33
CA ALA A 147 -21.89 -17.63 7.48
C ALA A 147 -20.38 -17.42 7.74
N LYS A 148 -19.75 -16.50 7.01
CA LYS A 148 -18.34 -16.13 7.24
C LYS A 148 -18.12 -15.47 8.59
N LEU A 149 -19.06 -14.65 9.06
CA LEU A 149 -19.00 -14.06 10.41
C LEU A 149 -19.05 -15.15 11.48
N ALA A 150 -19.98 -16.10 11.35
CA ALA A 150 -20.10 -17.24 12.25
C ALA A 150 -18.85 -18.12 12.23
N GLU A 151 -18.30 -18.40 11.05
CA GLU A 151 -17.05 -19.15 10.90
C GLU A 151 -15.86 -18.42 11.53
N LEU A 152 -15.71 -17.12 11.28
CA LEU A 152 -14.64 -16.32 11.88
C LEU A 152 -14.78 -16.23 13.39
N ALA A 153 -16.00 -16.13 13.90
CA ALA A 153 -16.29 -16.07 15.33
C ALA A 153 -15.87 -17.40 16.00
N LYS A 154 -16.29 -18.53 15.41
CA LYS A 154 -15.85 -19.87 15.82
C LYS A 154 -14.32 -20.03 15.76
N GLN A 155 -13.67 -19.58 14.68
CA GLN A 155 -12.20 -19.64 14.55
C GLN A 155 -11.48 -18.82 15.62
N LYS A 156 -12.05 -17.69 16.03
CA LYS A 156 -11.49 -16.84 17.08
C LYS A 156 -11.92 -17.24 18.50
N GLY A 157 -12.82 -18.23 18.64
CA GLY A 157 -13.39 -18.62 19.93
C GLY A 157 -14.23 -17.52 20.59
N ILE A 158 -14.77 -16.59 19.81
CA ILE A 158 -15.63 -15.49 20.28
C ILE A 158 -17.03 -15.61 19.67
N THR A 159 -17.98 -14.85 20.19
CA THR A 159 -19.33 -14.76 19.62
C THR A 159 -19.34 -13.88 18.36
N VAL A 160 -20.38 -14.04 17.53
CA VAL A 160 -20.56 -13.21 16.32
C VAL A 160 -20.74 -11.73 16.67
N GLU A 161 -21.35 -11.45 17.82
CA GLU A 161 -21.58 -10.09 18.34
C GLU A 161 -20.28 -9.43 18.78
N GLU A 162 -19.45 -10.15 19.53
CA GLU A 162 -18.10 -9.68 19.89
C GLU A 162 -17.22 -9.48 18.66
N LEU A 163 -17.33 -10.37 17.66
CA LEU A 163 -16.60 -10.23 16.40
C LEU A 163 -17.07 -8.99 15.61
N LYS A 164 -18.39 -8.70 15.59
CA LYS A 164 -18.94 -7.47 15.01
C LYS A 164 -18.44 -6.24 15.76
N ALA A 165 -18.40 -6.27 17.09
CA ALA A 165 -17.89 -5.19 17.91
C ALA A 165 -16.39 -4.94 17.69
N GLN A 166 -15.58 -6.01 17.59
CA GLN A 166 -14.16 -5.89 17.22
C GLN A 166 -14.00 -5.22 15.86
N PHE A 167 -14.81 -5.57 14.87
CA PHE A 167 -14.74 -4.91 13.56
C PHE A 167 -15.13 -3.44 13.61
N GLU A 168 -16.12 -3.06 14.42
CA GLU A 168 -16.48 -1.64 14.62
C GLU A 168 -15.35 -0.87 15.32
N GLN A 169 -14.72 -1.44 16.36
CA GLN A 169 -13.54 -0.85 17.02
C GLN A 169 -12.33 -0.77 16.09
N GLU A 170 -12.14 -1.78 15.24
CA GLU A 170 -11.09 -1.77 14.23
C GLU A 170 -11.41 -0.81 13.05
N GLY A 171 -12.51 -0.07 13.07
CA GLY A 171 -12.90 0.81 11.95
C GLY A 171 -13.22 0.06 10.65
N HIS A 172 -13.35 -1.27 10.73
CA HIS A 172 -13.80 -2.13 9.67
C HIS A 172 -15.33 -2.21 9.72
N HIS A 173 -16.00 -1.30 9.01
CA HIS A 173 -17.45 -1.41 8.87
C HIS A 173 -17.83 -2.70 8.11
N PHE A 174 -18.48 -3.62 8.80
CA PHE A 174 -19.25 -4.67 8.14
C PHE A 174 -20.40 -3.97 7.42
N ARG A 175 -20.28 -3.85 6.10
CA ARG A 175 -21.17 -3.08 5.23
C ARG A 175 -22.50 -3.81 5.03
N GLY A 176 -23.25 -3.95 6.13
CA GLY A 176 -24.51 -4.69 6.26
C GLY A 176 -25.51 -4.04 7.21
N LYS A 177 -25.22 -2.89 7.86
CA LYS A 177 -26.29 -2.07 8.43
C LYS A 177 -27.06 -1.47 7.27
N MET A 178 -28.17 -2.12 6.86
CA MET A 178 -29.26 -1.42 6.19
C MET A 178 -29.66 -0.29 7.13
N ARG A 179 -29.30 0.95 6.78
CA ARG A 179 -29.92 2.12 7.37
C ARG A 179 -31.39 2.02 6.95
N LYS A 180 -32.23 1.59 7.90
CA LYS A 180 -33.69 1.66 7.77
C LYS A 180 -34.09 3.11 7.52
#